data_AF-A0A3N5RLT3-F1
#
_entry.id   AF-A0A3N5RLT3-F1
#
_cell.length_a   1.000
_cell.length_b   1.000
_cell.length_c   1.000
_cell.angle_alpha   90.00
_cell.angle_beta   90.00
_cell.angle_gamma   90.00
#
_symmetry.space_group_name_H-M   'P 1'
#
loop_
_entity.id
_entity.type
_entity.pdbx_description
1 polymer ?
#
loop_
_entity_poly.entity_id
_entity_poly.type
_entity_poly.pdbx_seq_one_letter_code
_entity_poly.pdbx_strand_id
1 'polypeptide(L)'
;GKMTSANLLLNLAIGKFAGTEFIFSEIPKHVSSGLVDAGLIIHEAQISFGNEFRKILDLGRWWHDTTNGMPVPLGINVISKRSLTVEEIIKFDELFRNSIKYGLEHLEDAIEYSMQFGRGNPKSLIEKFVKMYVNALTIDMGEEGKNSIIALLQNARRNNILSYDDLLFIDSNGKKIQSYS
;
A
#
# COMPACT_ATOMS: atom_id res chain seq x y z
N GLY A 1 -1.02 -3.14 -12.14
CA GLY A 1 -2.45 -3.17 -12.54
C GLY A 1 -3.06 -1.80 -12.34
N LYS A 2 -4.09 -1.45 -13.12
CA LYS A 2 -4.72 -0.11 -13.10
C LYS A 2 -5.39 0.27 -11.78
N MET A 3 -5.88 -0.72 -11.03
CA MET A 3 -6.61 -0.51 -9.77
C MET A 3 -5.72 -0.56 -8.51
N THR A 4 -4.42 -0.32 -8.63
CA THR A 4 -3.50 -0.29 -7.47
C THR A 4 -3.23 1.14 -7.00
N SER A 5 -2.96 1.30 -5.70
CA SER A 5 -2.55 2.58 -5.12
C SER A 5 -1.28 3.13 -5.78
N ALA A 6 -0.33 2.26 -6.15
CA ALA A 6 0.87 2.66 -6.87
C ALA A 6 0.54 3.28 -8.25
N ASN A 7 -0.41 2.72 -8.98
CA ASN A 7 -0.85 3.28 -10.27
C ASN A 7 -1.58 4.62 -10.08
N LEU A 8 -2.40 4.73 -9.04
CA LEU A 8 -3.07 5.98 -8.68
C LEU A 8 -2.06 7.08 -8.31
N LEU A 9 -1.09 6.76 -7.46
CA LEU A 9 0.01 7.67 -7.09
C LEU A 9 0.81 8.12 -8.30
N LEU A 10 1.12 7.19 -9.23
CA LEU A 10 1.81 7.54 -10.47
C LEU A 10 0.98 8.53 -11.31
N ASN A 11 -0.32 8.28 -11.50
CA ASN A 11 -1.20 9.20 -12.23
C ASN A 11 -1.28 10.58 -11.58
N LEU A 12 -1.26 10.65 -10.24
CA LEU A 12 -1.22 11.93 -9.53
C LEU A 12 0.12 12.64 -9.66
N ALA A 13 1.23 11.90 -9.70
CA ALA A 13 2.58 12.47 -9.73
C ALA A 13 2.97 12.99 -11.12
N ILE A 14 2.61 12.28 -12.19
CA ILE A 14 3.06 12.59 -13.56
C ILE A 14 1.92 12.85 -14.55
N GLY A 15 0.67 12.79 -14.10
CA GLY A 15 -0.50 12.91 -14.96
C GLY A 15 -0.78 11.63 -15.76
N LYS A 16 -1.58 11.78 -16.83
CA LYS A 16 -1.93 10.66 -17.72
C LYS A 16 -0.70 10.19 -18.50
N PHE A 17 -0.51 8.88 -18.58
CA PHE A 17 0.56 8.24 -19.35
C PHE A 17 0.02 7.07 -20.18
N ALA A 18 0.72 6.74 -21.27
CA ALA A 18 0.44 5.55 -22.07
C ALA A 18 1.12 4.32 -21.43
N GLY A 19 0.41 3.63 -20.54
CA GLY A 19 0.92 2.46 -19.83
C GLY A 19 0.38 1.13 -20.35
N THR A 20 1.23 0.11 -20.35
CA THR A 20 0.84 -1.29 -20.58
C THR A 20 0.88 -2.05 -19.25
N GLU A 21 -0.10 -2.91 -19.02
CA GLU A 21 -0.17 -3.72 -17.81
C GLU A 21 0.59 -5.04 -18.00
N PHE A 22 1.50 -5.33 -17.06
CA PHE A 22 2.22 -6.60 -16.97
C PHE A 22 2.09 -7.19 -15.57
N ILE A 23 2.43 -8.48 -15.45
CA ILE A 23 2.66 -9.09 -14.14
C ILE A 23 3.89 -8.40 -13.53
N PHE A 24 3.79 -8.00 -12.26
CA PHE A 24 4.83 -7.17 -11.63
C PHE A 24 6.23 -7.79 -11.65
N SER A 25 6.32 -9.12 -11.59
CA SER A 25 7.58 -9.87 -11.64
C SER A 25 8.27 -9.81 -13.01
N GLU A 26 7.53 -9.48 -14.07
CA GLU A 26 8.07 -9.40 -15.43
C GLU A 26 8.51 -7.99 -15.82
N ILE A 27 8.10 -6.97 -15.06
CA ILE A 27 8.39 -5.56 -15.36
C ILE A 27 9.89 -5.31 -15.53
N PRO A 28 10.79 -5.78 -14.63
CA PRO A 28 12.23 -5.56 -14.80
C PRO A 28 12.76 -6.13 -16.11
N LYS A 29 12.32 -7.33 -16.49
CA LYS A 29 12.70 -7.98 -17.76
C LYS A 29 12.26 -7.15 -18.97
N HIS A 30 11.04 -6.63 -18.97
CA HIS A 30 10.51 -5.83 -20.08
C HIS A 30 11.22 -4.47 -20.21
N VAL A 31 11.67 -3.88 -19.10
CA VAL A 31 12.51 -2.69 -19.13
C VAL A 31 13.90 -3.02 -19.69
N SER A 32 14.55 -4.08 -19.21
CA SER A 32 15.89 -4.48 -19.68
C SER A 32 15.92 -4.87 -21.17
N SER A 33 14.83 -5.45 -21.69
CA SER A 33 14.73 -5.79 -23.11
C SER A 33 14.40 -4.60 -24.01
N GLY A 34 14.15 -3.41 -23.44
CA GLY A 34 13.70 -2.24 -24.19
C GLY A 34 12.26 -2.35 -24.72
N LEU A 35 11.44 -3.27 -24.19
CA LEU A 35 10.02 -3.35 -24.57
C LEU A 35 9.23 -2.14 -24.03
N VAL A 36 9.67 -1.59 -22.89
CA VAL A 36 9.15 -0.36 -22.30
C VAL A 36 10.29 0.49 -21.76
N ASP A 37 10.11 1.81 -21.72
CA ASP A 37 11.14 2.76 -21.27
C ASP A 37 11.31 2.80 -19.75
N ALA A 38 10.24 2.48 -19.00
CA ALA A 38 10.22 2.53 -17.54
C ALA A 38 9.21 1.54 -16.95
N GLY A 39 9.43 1.15 -15.70
CA GLY A 39 8.56 0.24 -14.96
C GLY A 39 8.07 0.84 -13.64
N LEU A 40 6.77 0.74 -13.38
CA LEU A 40 6.20 1.01 -12.05
C LEU A 40 6.36 -0.25 -11.18
N ILE A 41 7.25 -0.17 -10.20
CA ILE A 41 7.56 -1.30 -9.33
C ILE A 41 6.77 -1.26 -8.02
N ILE A 42 6.31 -2.43 -7.60
CA ILE A 42 5.76 -2.73 -6.28
C ILE A 42 6.44 -3.97 -5.66
N HIS A 43 6.10 -4.32 -4.42
CA HIS A 43 6.65 -5.46 -3.68
C HIS A 43 8.17 -5.39 -3.43
N GLU A 44 8.79 -6.52 -3.09
CA GLU A 44 10.21 -6.62 -2.70
C GLU A 44 11.17 -6.17 -3.80
N ALA A 45 10.69 -6.20 -5.04
CA ALA A 45 11.42 -5.77 -6.21
C ALA A 45 12.00 -4.35 -6.03
N GLN A 46 11.27 -3.45 -5.35
CA GLN A 46 11.68 -2.06 -5.11
C GLN A 46 13.03 -1.87 -4.39
N ILE A 47 13.52 -2.91 -3.71
CA ILE A 47 14.81 -2.90 -3.01
C ILE A 47 15.82 -3.93 -3.57
N SER A 48 15.47 -4.69 -4.61
CA SER A 48 16.32 -5.79 -5.14
C SER A 48 17.02 -5.51 -6.46
N PHE A 49 16.71 -4.40 -7.14
CA PHE A 49 17.17 -4.10 -8.51
C PHE A 49 18.67 -3.78 -8.70
N GLY A 50 19.45 -3.76 -7.62
CA GLY A 50 20.89 -3.52 -7.68
C GLY A 50 21.27 -2.29 -8.49
N ASN A 51 22.30 -2.44 -9.33
CA ASN A 51 22.84 -1.38 -10.20
C ASN A 51 22.29 -1.43 -11.63
N GLU A 52 21.40 -2.38 -11.95
CA GLU A 52 20.87 -2.57 -13.31
C GLU A 52 19.86 -1.49 -13.70
N PHE A 53 19.18 -0.91 -12.72
CA PHE A 53 18.14 0.08 -12.94
C PHE A 53 18.43 1.35 -12.15
N ARG A 54 18.08 2.49 -12.74
CA ARG A 54 18.10 3.79 -12.06
C ARG A 54 16.70 4.13 -11.56
N LYS A 55 16.57 4.46 -10.28
CA LYS A 55 15.33 5.02 -9.75
C LYS A 55 15.09 6.41 -10.36
N ILE A 56 13.99 6.56 -11.11
CA ILE A 56 13.59 7.81 -11.76
C ILE A 56 12.72 8.67 -10.82
N LEU A 57 11.76 8.02 -10.16
CA LEU A 57 10.80 8.65 -9.25
C LEU A 57 10.54 7.75 -8.05
N ASP A 58 10.58 8.32 -6.86
CA ASP A 58 10.17 7.66 -5.63
C ASP A 58 8.77 8.17 -5.27
N LEU A 59 7.73 7.38 -5.56
CA LEU A 59 6.34 7.79 -5.31
C LEU A 59 6.04 7.99 -3.82
N GLY A 60 6.74 7.27 -2.95
CA GLY A 60 6.53 7.41 -1.51
C GLY A 60 7.11 8.72 -0.99
N ARG A 61 8.32 9.07 -1.44
CA ARG A 61 8.92 10.38 -1.15
C ARG A 61 8.12 11.52 -1.77
N TRP A 62 7.71 11.39 -3.03
CA TRP A 62 6.86 12.37 -3.70
C TRP A 62 5.56 12.63 -2.91
N TRP A 63 4.90 11.57 -2.44
CA TRP A 63 3.71 11.69 -1.60
C TRP A 63 4.01 12.42 -0.30
N HIS A 64 5.05 12.00 0.43
CA HIS A 64 5.48 12.63 1.67
C HIS A 64 5.74 14.13 1.50
N ASP A 65 6.52 14.50 0.47
CA ASP A 65 6.91 15.88 0.20
C ASP A 65 5.70 16.74 -0.20
N THR A 66 4.77 16.20 -0.99
CA THR A 66 3.57 16.93 -1.48
C THR A 66 2.44 17.03 -0.45
N THR A 67 2.45 16.18 0.58
CA THR A 67 1.42 16.14 1.63
C THR A 67 1.91 16.60 2.99
N ASN A 68 3.10 17.21 3.03
CA ASN A 68 3.72 17.70 4.26
C ASN A 68 3.87 16.61 5.34
N GLY A 69 4.31 15.44 4.89
CA GLY A 69 4.77 14.37 5.77
C GLY A 69 3.88 13.12 5.84
N MET A 70 2.71 13.10 5.18
CA MET A 70 1.76 12.00 5.38
C MET A 70 2.33 10.63 4.94
N PRO A 71 1.98 9.53 5.62
CA PRO A 71 2.37 8.19 5.25
C PRO A 71 1.67 7.78 3.95
N VAL A 72 2.31 6.96 3.12
CA VAL A 72 1.76 6.57 1.82
C VAL A 72 0.70 5.48 2.00
N PRO A 73 -0.56 5.69 1.57
CA PRO A 73 -1.61 4.69 1.73
C PRO A 73 -1.51 3.67 0.57
N LEU A 74 -0.82 2.55 0.83
CA LEU A 74 -0.52 1.55 -0.19
C LEU A 74 -1.49 0.37 -0.19
N GLY A 75 -1.87 -0.14 0.97
CA GLY A 75 -2.82 -1.23 1.12
C GLY A 75 -3.63 -1.08 2.40
N ILE A 76 -4.85 -1.58 2.38
CA ILE A 76 -5.76 -1.62 3.53
C ILE A 76 -6.40 -3.00 3.62
N ASN A 77 -6.72 -3.43 4.84
CA ASN A 77 -7.57 -4.59 5.06
C ASN A 77 -9.04 -4.15 5.04
N VAL A 78 -9.87 -4.87 4.29
CA VAL A 78 -11.29 -4.56 4.17
C VAL A 78 -12.08 -5.80 4.57
N ILE A 79 -13.03 -5.61 5.50
CA ILE A 79 -13.94 -6.64 5.97
C ILE A 79 -15.36 -6.19 5.67
N SER A 80 -16.18 -7.10 5.14
CA SER A 80 -17.51 -6.79 4.64
C SER A 80 -18.60 -7.35 5.54
N LYS A 81 -19.58 -6.52 5.90
CA LYS A 81 -20.82 -6.93 6.58
C LYS A 81 -21.71 -7.86 5.75
N ARG A 82 -21.37 -8.11 4.47
CA ARG A 82 -22.06 -9.10 3.64
C ARG A 82 -21.74 -10.54 4.07
N SER A 83 -20.63 -10.73 4.77
CA SER A 83 -20.11 -12.06 5.11
C SER A 83 -19.98 -12.30 6.61
N LEU A 84 -19.92 -11.24 7.43
CA LEU A 84 -19.73 -11.31 8.88
C LEU A 84 -20.64 -10.31 9.60
N THR A 85 -21.05 -10.64 10.83
CA THR A 85 -21.77 -9.71 11.71
C THR A 85 -20.82 -8.63 12.25
N VAL A 86 -21.38 -7.58 12.85
CA VAL A 86 -20.58 -6.50 13.47
C VAL A 86 -19.71 -7.06 14.60
N GLU A 87 -20.27 -7.96 15.41
CA GLU A 87 -19.57 -8.60 16.53
C GLU A 87 -18.40 -9.46 16.03
N GLU A 88 -18.59 -10.19 14.94
CA GLU A 88 -17.53 -10.99 14.31
C GLU A 88 -16.41 -10.11 13.74
N ILE A 89 -16.77 -8.98 13.12
CA ILE A 89 -15.80 -8.01 12.59
C ILE A 89 -14.94 -7.42 13.72
N ILE A 90 -15.57 -7.01 14.83
CA ILE A 90 -14.85 -6.47 16.00
C ILE A 90 -13.90 -7.53 16.57
N LYS A 91 -14.39 -8.76 16.75
CA LYS A 91 -13.56 -9.86 17.26
C LYS A 91 -12.40 -10.20 16.32
N PHE A 92 -12.63 -10.20 15.00
CA PHE A 92 -11.57 -10.44 14.04
C PHE A 92 -10.51 -9.33 14.08
N ASP A 93 -10.93 -8.07 14.14
CA ASP A 93 -10.03 -6.93 14.19
C ASP A 93 -9.14 -6.97 15.45
N GLU A 94 -9.70 -7.32 16.62
CA GLU A 94 -8.91 -7.55 17.83
C GLU A 94 -7.88 -8.69 17.66
N LEU A 95 -8.30 -9.84 17.13
CA LEU A 95 -7.43 -10.98 16.88
C LEU A 95 -6.32 -10.64 15.88
N PHE A 96 -6.66 -9.90 14.82
CA PHE A 96 -5.74 -9.49 13.78
C PHE A 96 -4.70 -8.50 14.30
N ARG A 97 -5.14 -7.50 15.10
CA ARG A 97 -4.24 -6.57 15.77
C ARG A 97 -3.28 -7.28 16.73
N ASN A 98 -3.76 -8.26 17.49
CA ASN A 98 -2.91 -9.08 18.36
C ASN A 98 -1.91 -9.93 17.57
N SER A 99 -2.31 -10.47 16.41
CA SER A 99 -1.41 -11.22 15.52
C SER A 99 -0.27 -10.34 14.97
N ILE A 100 -0.57 -9.10 14.57
CA ILE A 100 0.45 -8.15 14.11
C ILE A 100 1.43 -7.81 15.24
N LYS A 101 0.91 -7.50 16.44
CA LYS A 101 1.75 -7.21 17.62
C LYS A 101 2.67 -8.39 17.95
N TYR A 102 2.11 -9.60 17.98
CA TYR A 102 2.88 -10.81 18.24
C TYR A 102 4.01 -10.98 17.21
N GLY A 103 3.73 -10.80 15.92
CA GLY A 103 4.75 -10.89 14.87
C GLY A 103 5.84 -9.82 14.97
N LEU A 104 5.51 -8.62 15.45
CA LEU A 104 6.48 -7.56 15.71
C LEU A 104 7.35 -7.84 16.95
N GLU A 105 6.78 -8.42 18.00
CA GLU A 105 7.50 -8.83 19.22
C GLU A 105 8.39 -10.07 18.96
N HIS A 106 7.99 -10.93 18.03
CA HIS A 106 8.70 -12.17 17.65
C HIS A 106 9.21 -12.08 16.21
N LEU A 107 9.90 -10.99 15.89
CA LEU A 107 10.27 -10.67 14.52
C LEU A 107 11.10 -11.77 13.85
N GLU A 108 12.04 -12.40 14.56
CA GLU A 108 12.87 -13.45 13.97
C GLU A 108 12.04 -14.64 13.49
N ASP A 109 11.11 -15.12 14.30
CA ASP A 109 10.18 -16.21 13.96
C ASP A 109 9.26 -15.80 12.80
N ALA A 110 8.75 -14.56 12.84
CA ALA A 110 7.89 -14.03 11.79
C ALA A 110 8.62 -13.93 10.43
N ILE A 111 9.90 -13.50 10.44
CA ILE A 111 10.73 -13.47 9.23
C ILE A 111 11.04 -14.88 8.75
N GLU A 112 11.39 -15.81 9.66
CA GLU A 112 11.67 -17.21 9.31
C GLU A 112 10.47 -17.85 8.60
N TYR A 113 9.26 -17.65 9.14
CA TYR A 113 8.03 -18.08 8.49
C TYR A 113 7.83 -17.36 7.13
N SER A 114 8.11 -16.07 7.06
CA SER A 114 7.92 -15.27 5.83
C SER A 114 8.86 -15.65 4.68
N MET A 115 10.00 -16.30 4.97
CA MET A 115 10.99 -16.70 3.95
C MET A 115 10.41 -17.60 2.87
N GLN A 116 9.42 -18.43 3.19
CA GLN A 116 8.75 -19.28 2.21
C GLN A 116 8.02 -18.47 1.11
N PHE A 117 7.66 -17.22 1.39
CA PHE A 117 7.04 -16.29 0.45
C PHE A 117 8.06 -15.33 -0.19
N GLY A 118 9.33 -15.41 0.22
CA GLY A 118 10.40 -14.48 -0.18
C GLY A 118 10.96 -14.69 -1.59
N ARG A 119 10.48 -15.69 -2.35
CA ARG A 119 10.84 -15.93 -3.78
C ARG A 119 12.34 -16.05 -4.05
N GLY A 120 13.08 -16.64 -3.11
CA GLY A 120 14.54 -16.82 -3.22
C GLY A 120 15.36 -15.59 -2.86
N ASN A 121 14.73 -14.48 -2.40
CA ASN A 121 15.46 -13.34 -1.88
C ASN A 121 16.16 -13.67 -0.54
N PRO A 122 17.29 -13.03 -0.24
CA PRO A 122 18.00 -13.26 1.02
C PRO A 122 17.19 -12.75 2.23
N LYS A 123 17.37 -13.42 3.38
CA LYS A 123 16.65 -13.10 4.63
C LYS A 123 16.76 -11.62 5.03
N SER A 124 17.93 -11.02 4.87
CA SER A 124 18.15 -9.59 5.16
C SER A 124 17.32 -8.65 4.29
N LEU A 125 17.06 -9.03 3.02
CA LEU A 125 16.20 -8.25 2.13
C LEU A 125 14.73 -8.38 2.52
N ILE A 126 14.28 -9.61 2.83
CA ILE A 126 12.92 -9.86 3.31
C ILE A 126 12.66 -9.14 4.63
N GLU A 127 13.59 -9.20 5.57
CA GLU A 127 13.50 -8.48 6.84
C GLU A 127 13.36 -6.97 6.63
N LYS A 128 14.21 -6.39 5.76
CA LYS A 128 14.11 -4.98 5.39
C LYS A 128 12.75 -4.64 4.78
N PHE A 129 12.27 -5.47 3.85
CA PHE A 129 10.97 -5.27 3.21
C PHE A 129 9.81 -5.33 4.23
N VAL A 130 9.79 -6.33 5.10
CA VAL A 130 8.74 -6.46 6.14
C VAL A 130 8.73 -5.24 7.04
N LYS A 131 9.89 -4.77 7.52
CA LYS A 131 9.99 -3.57 8.38
C LYS A 131 9.48 -2.29 7.72
N MET A 132 9.50 -2.21 6.39
CA MET A 132 8.95 -1.05 5.67
C MET A 132 7.42 -0.99 5.74
N TYR A 133 6.74 -2.13 5.83
CA TYR A 133 5.29 -2.24 5.68
C TYR A 133 4.54 -2.73 6.92
N VAL A 134 5.24 -3.37 7.84
CA VAL A 134 4.70 -3.86 9.11
C VAL A 134 5.29 -3.00 10.23
N ASN A 135 4.51 -2.03 10.69
CA ASN A 135 4.90 -1.07 11.71
C ASN A 135 3.68 -0.60 12.51
N ALA A 136 3.82 0.47 13.31
CA ALA A 136 2.74 1.01 14.13
C ALA A 136 1.47 1.34 13.32
N LEU A 137 1.61 1.86 12.09
CA LEU A 137 0.49 2.17 11.20
C LEU A 137 -0.28 0.91 10.75
N THR A 138 0.37 -0.25 10.78
CA THR A 138 -0.26 -1.54 10.47
C THR A 138 -1.12 -2.03 11.64
N ILE A 139 -0.68 -1.76 12.88
CA ILE A 139 -1.47 -2.07 14.08
C ILE A 139 -2.70 -1.16 14.13
N ASP A 140 -2.48 0.13 13.93
CA ASP A 140 -3.52 1.15 13.91
C ASP A 140 -3.06 2.31 13.03
N MET A 141 -3.79 2.57 11.95
CA MET A 141 -3.47 3.67 11.04
C MET A 141 -3.62 5.05 11.68
N GLY A 142 -4.40 5.15 12.77
CA GLY A 142 -4.71 6.39 13.47
C GLY A 142 -5.32 7.46 12.55
N GLU A 143 -5.36 8.70 13.06
CA GLU A 143 -5.86 9.83 12.25
C GLU A 143 -4.91 10.17 11.10
N GLU A 144 -3.61 9.92 11.23
CA GLU A 144 -2.63 10.25 10.18
C GLU A 144 -2.81 9.37 8.94
N GLY A 145 -2.91 8.04 9.11
CA GLY A 145 -3.18 7.12 8.02
C GLY A 145 -4.55 7.36 7.40
N LYS A 146 -5.56 7.63 8.22
CA LYS A 146 -6.91 8.00 7.75
C LYS A 146 -6.90 9.28 6.91
N ASN A 147 -6.26 10.35 7.40
CA ASN A 147 -6.12 11.62 6.68
C ASN A 147 -5.35 11.44 5.36
N SER A 148 -4.35 10.56 5.33
CA SER A 148 -3.64 10.23 4.11
C SER A 148 -4.53 9.54 3.06
N ILE A 149 -5.37 8.59 3.47
CA ILE A 149 -6.36 7.96 2.57
C ILE A 149 -7.32 9.00 2.01
N ILE A 150 -7.85 9.88 2.87
CA ILE A 150 -8.75 10.96 2.46
C ILE A 150 -8.06 11.88 1.46
N ALA A 151 -6.84 12.33 1.76
CA ALA A 151 -6.07 13.18 0.88
C ALA A 151 -5.84 12.52 -0.48
N LEU A 152 -5.50 11.22 -0.51
CA LEU A 152 -5.28 10.47 -1.75
C LEU A 152 -6.56 10.45 -2.60
N LEU A 153 -7.69 10.08 -2.01
CA LEU A 153 -8.97 9.95 -2.71
C LEU A 153 -9.49 11.31 -3.19
N GLN A 154 -9.38 12.36 -2.36
CA GLN A 154 -9.78 13.71 -2.76
C GLN A 154 -8.89 14.26 -3.88
N ASN A 155 -7.58 14.02 -3.82
CA ASN A 155 -6.67 14.46 -4.88
C ASN A 155 -6.97 13.72 -6.20
N ALA A 156 -7.25 12.40 -6.12
CA ALA A 156 -7.71 11.61 -7.26
C ALA A 156 -9.01 12.15 -7.88
N ARG A 157 -9.97 12.55 -7.04
CA ARG A 157 -11.23 13.16 -7.49
C ARG A 157 -11.01 14.51 -8.16
N ARG A 158 -10.24 15.41 -7.54
CA ARG A 158 -9.92 16.75 -8.09
C ARG A 158 -9.23 16.66 -9.46
N ASN A 159 -8.44 15.61 -9.68
CA ASN A 159 -7.75 15.36 -10.96
C ASN A 159 -8.57 14.52 -11.95
N ASN A 160 -9.84 14.23 -11.67
CA ASN A 160 -10.73 13.41 -12.50
C ASN A 160 -10.17 12.00 -12.79
N ILE A 161 -9.41 11.42 -11.85
CA ILE A 161 -8.87 10.06 -11.94
C ILE A 161 -9.88 9.05 -11.36
N LEU A 162 -10.56 9.42 -10.26
CA LEU A 162 -11.58 8.62 -9.61
C LEU A 162 -12.85 9.45 -9.40
N SER A 163 -14.01 8.78 -9.45
CA SER A 163 -15.31 9.37 -9.12
C SER A 163 -15.98 8.52 -8.04
N TYR A 164 -16.51 9.18 -7.03
CA TYR A 164 -17.32 8.60 -5.95
C TYR A 164 -18.29 9.67 -5.47
N ASP A 165 -19.43 9.27 -4.89
CA ASP A 165 -20.43 10.22 -4.39
C ASP A 165 -19.93 10.89 -3.10
N ASP A 166 -19.88 10.12 -2.01
CA ASP A 166 -19.41 10.54 -0.69
C ASP A 166 -18.43 9.52 -0.11
N LEU A 167 -17.41 10.02 0.60
CA LEU A 167 -16.54 9.20 1.44
C LEU A 167 -17.00 9.33 2.90
N LEU A 168 -17.48 8.22 3.47
CA LEU A 168 -18.05 8.17 4.82
C LEU A 168 -17.18 7.35 5.75
N PHE A 169 -16.85 7.92 6.90
CA PHE A 169 -16.26 7.19 8.02
C PHE A 169 -17.34 6.95 9.07
N ILE A 170 -17.51 5.69 9.43
CA ILE A 170 -18.59 5.21 10.28
C ILE A 170 -17.96 4.43 11.44
N ASP A 171 -18.45 4.62 12.66
CA ASP A 171 -17.99 3.84 13.82
C ASP A 171 -18.54 2.41 13.79
N SER A 172 -18.11 1.58 14.75
CA SER A 172 -18.60 0.20 14.87
C SER A 172 -20.12 0.11 15.07
N ASN A 173 -20.76 1.16 15.59
CA ASN A 173 -22.20 1.24 15.83
C ASN A 173 -22.99 1.74 14.60
N GLY A 174 -22.34 1.96 13.46
CA GLY A 174 -23.01 2.46 12.27
C GLY A 174 -23.25 3.97 12.28
N LYS A 175 -22.74 4.71 13.28
CA LYS A 175 -22.89 6.16 13.35
C LYS A 175 -21.85 6.82 12.46
N LYS A 176 -22.32 7.72 11.58
CA LYS A 176 -21.45 8.57 10.78
C LYS A 176 -20.60 9.45 11.70
N ILE A 177 -19.29 9.25 11.63
CA ILE A 177 -18.30 10.08 12.32
C ILE A 177 -17.93 11.25 11.43
N GLN A 178 -17.77 11.02 10.13
CA GLN A 178 -17.27 12.02 9.20
C GLN A 178 -17.74 11.80 7.76
N SER A 179 -17.81 12.88 6.99
CA SER A 179 -18.12 12.90 5.56
C SER A 179 -17.07 13.70 4.82
N TYR A 180 -16.74 13.26 3.61
CA TYR A 180 -15.96 14.04 2.67
C TYR A 180 -16.65 13.98 1.30
N SER A 181 -17.10 15.14 0.84
CA SER A 181 -17.64 15.36 -0.51
C SER A 181 -16.55 15.74 -1.51
#